data_AF-A0A1S2WUD9-F1
#
_entry.id   AF-A0A1S2WUD9-F1
#
_cell.length_a   1.000
_cell.length_b   1.000
_cell.length_c   1.000
_cell.angle_alpha   90.00
_cell.angle_beta   90.00
_cell.angle_gamma   90.00
#
_symmetry.space_group_name_H-M   'P 1'
#
loop_
_entity.id
_entity.type
_entity.pdbx_description
1 polymer ?
#
loop_
_entity_poly.entity_id
_entity_poly.type
_entity_poly.pdbx_seq_one_letter_code
_entity_poly.pdbx_strand_id
1 'polypeptide(L)'
;MRILFTILAFFGYSYGLAHEITKTIVHNYPENISKSFQISNNNYAPLQISKLIQSAKKNIDIEVFYIDIKKDSILDKMIIQPLVAKANQGIKVRILVDDKFYSQYSNNKASCDYLNSIKNITCKPTKEFQEAVMHSKMISIDGKSFYIGSHNFDWITLELNHELGVIVKNDKINAAKLEKSFNDDWNFTNKSKKLTDNNLNTYSLHDQENQAIVTVTPDIDKKGYPKSNLKTFISLIKSAKSSIVIQAMIVSGIDPYMNDKNWDEFTKALSDATKRNVYVKIMFSNWMFTKSSYKDSNDWLQKLIHQSNQNHLKIKYTSLPHTKQCVPFSEVDHAKYAIFDGIIAWISTSNIQKSYFYAAKNYSYIADDKDLSQQLTDVFEQLWDSKYAHTYSQPVGIISTPSCT
;
A
#
# COMPACT_ATOMS: atom_id res chain seq x y z
N MET A 1 20.21 69.19 24.82
CA MET A 1 20.45 67.78 24.45
C MET A 1 19.11 67.05 24.59
N ARG A 2 18.43 66.77 23.47
CA ARG A 2 17.13 66.06 23.43
C ARG A 2 17.39 64.56 23.64
N ILE A 3 16.69 63.93 24.58
CA ILE A 3 16.63 62.47 24.70
C ILE A 3 15.19 62.05 24.42
N LEU A 4 14.97 61.46 23.24
CA LEU A 4 13.77 60.69 22.90
C LEU A 4 13.93 59.30 23.55
N PHE A 5 12.95 58.87 24.33
CA PHE A 5 12.74 57.46 24.64
C PHE A 5 11.58 56.95 23.80
N THR A 6 11.90 56.10 22.82
CA THR A 6 10.93 55.38 21.99
C THR A 6 10.43 54.17 22.76
N ILE A 7 9.12 54.10 23.01
CA ILE A 7 8.44 52.92 23.55
C ILE A 7 8.27 51.92 22.39
N LEU A 8 8.98 50.79 22.46
CA LEU A 8 8.75 49.63 21.57
C LEU A 8 7.66 48.75 22.19
N ALA A 9 6.46 48.80 21.62
CA ALA A 9 5.39 47.86 21.91
C ALA A 9 5.71 46.51 21.23
N PHE A 10 5.95 45.47 22.03
CA PHE A 10 6.01 44.09 21.56
C PHE A 10 4.59 43.59 21.27
N PHE A 11 4.20 43.55 19.98
CA PHE A 11 3.07 42.74 19.54
C PHE A 11 3.54 41.28 19.44
N GLY A 12 3.19 40.47 20.44
CA GLY A 12 3.35 39.02 20.39
C GLY A 12 2.38 38.42 19.38
N TYR A 13 2.87 38.16 18.16
CA TYR A 13 2.22 37.22 17.25
C TYR A 13 2.36 35.81 17.83
N SER A 14 1.26 35.26 18.35
CA SER A 14 1.15 33.83 18.64
C SER A 14 1.19 33.06 17.32
N TYR A 15 2.38 32.63 16.90
CA TYR A 15 2.52 31.58 15.90
C TYR A 15 1.85 30.33 16.46
N GLY A 16 0.67 29.98 15.92
CA GLY A 16 0.06 28.69 16.18
C GLY A 16 1.05 27.60 15.81
N LEU A 17 1.33 26.67 16.72
CA LEU A 17 2.18 25.51 16.47
C LEU A 17 1.68 24.81 15.19
N ALA A 18 2.44 24.92 14.11
CA ALA A 18 2.21 24.11 12.93
C ALA A 18 2.31 22.65 13.40
N HIS A 19 1.22 21.90 13.29
CA HIS A 19 1.25 20.49 13.65
C HIS A 19 2.17 19.76 12.68
N GLU A 20 3.31 19.30 13.19
CA GLU A 20 4.31 18.55 12.43
C GLU A 20 3.69 17.33 11.74
N ILE A 21 4.06 17.11 10.47
CA ILE A 21 3.64 15.94 9.72
C ILE A 21 4.42 14.74 10.25
N THR A 22 3.72 13.75 10.80
CA THR A 22 4.36 12.52 11.28
C THR A 22 4.06 11.38 10.33
N LYS A 23 5.08 10.59 10.00
CA LYS A 23 4.98 9.40 9.13
C LYS A 23 5.48 8.19 9.91
N THR A 24 4.70 7.13 9.94
CA THR A 24 5.04 5.92 10.71
C THR A 24 4.76 4.68 9.88
N ILE A 25 5.77 3.83 9.72
CA ILE A 25 5.58 2.49 9.17
C ILE A 25 4.89 1.63 10.21
N VAL A 26 3.83 0.96 9.76
CA VAL A 26 3.08 0.01 10.57
C VAL A 26 3.00 -1.33 9.85
N HIS A 27 3.13 -2.41 10.60
CA HIS A 27 3.13 -3.76 10.06
C HIS A 27 2.59 -4.76 11.08
N ASN A 28 2.25 -5.96 10.61
CA ASN A 28 2.07 -7.15 11.45
C ASN A 28 2.73 -8.35 10.77
N TYR A 29 3.08 -9.35 11.57
CA TYR A 29 3.50 -10.68 11.12
C TYR A 29 2.50 -11.72 11.61
N PRO A 30 2.49 -12.93 11.03
CA PRO A 30 1.71 -14.05 11.55
C PRO A 30 2.09 -14.35 13.01
N GLU A 31 1.13 -14.67 13.89
CA GLU A 31 1.40 -14.90 15.33
C GLU A 31 2.46 -16.00 15.60
N ASN A 32 2.57 -16.99 14.72
CA ASN A 32 3.49 -18.11 14.84
C ASN A 32 4.92 -17.79 14.34
N ILE A 33 5.21 -16.55 13.96
CA ILE A 33 6.57 -16.13 13.61
C ILE A 33 7.49 -16.17 14.85
N SER A 34 8.80 -16.27 14.61
CA SER A 34 9.80 -16.20 15.68
C SER A 34 9.62 -14.97 16.57
N LYS A 35 9.81 -15.13 17.89
CA LYS A 35 9.78 -14.01 18.87
C LYS A 35 10.75 -12.87 18.55
N SER A 36 11.76 -13.11 17.71
CA SER A 36 12.67 -12.06 17.20
C SER A 36 11.98 -11.04 16.29
N PHE A 37 10.74 -11.29 15.86
CA PHE A 37 9.88 -10.40 15.07
C PHE A 37 8.86 -9.66 15.94
N GLN A 38 9.13 -9.48 17.23
CA GLN A 38 8.28 -8.65 18.09
C GLN A 38 8.19 -7.22 17.55
N ILE A 39 6.97 -6.78 17.31
CA ILE A 39 6.68 -5.44 16.82
C ILE A 39 6.32 -4.57 18.03
N SER A 40 6.94 -3.40 18.11
CA SER A 40 6.58 -2.43 19.15
C SER A 40 5.12 -1.98 18.99
N ASN A 41 4.46 -1.63 20.08
CA ASN A 41 3.11 -1.07 20.00
C ASN A 41 3.03 0.18 19.12
N ASN A 42 4.14 0.88 18.86
CA ASN A 42 4.19 2.04 17.99
C ASN A 42 4.12 1.69 16.49
N ASN A 43 4.45 0.44 16.12
CA ASN A 43 4.46 -0.02 14.74
C ASN A 43 3.42 -1.13 14.47
N TYR A 44 2.77 -1.69 15.50
CA TYR A 44 1.78 -2.74 15.31
C TYR A 44 0.52 -2.22 14.58
N ALA A 45 0.29 -2.69 13.35
CA ALA A 45 -0.69 -2.11 12.44
C ALA A 45 -2.13 -2.08 12.95
N PRO A 46 -2.73 -3.18 13.47
CA PRO A 46 -4.10 -3.15 13.97
C PRO A 46 -4.32 -2.07 15.05
N LEU A 47 -3.39 -1.95 16.00
CA LEU A 47 -3.46 -0.96 17.07
C LEU A 47 -3.32 0.47 16.54
N GLN A 48 -2.40 0.71 15.61
CA GLN A 48 -2.15 2.05 15.09
C GLN A 48 -3.25 2.52 14.12
N ILE A 49 -3.80 1.62 13.31
CA ILE A 49 -5.00 1.88 12.50
C ILE A 49 -6.19 2.21 13.41
N SER A 50 -6.37 1.47 14.51
CA SER A 50 -7.38 1.77 15.52
C SER A 50 -7.24 3.19 16.07
N LYS A 51 -6.01 3.58 16.45
CA LYS A 51 -5.71 4.94 16.95
C LYS A 51 -5.98 6.02 15.89
N LEU A 52 -5.69 5.74 14.62
CA LEU A 52 -5.99 6.63 13.51
C LEU A 52 -7.51 6.85 13.40
N ILE A 53 -8.31 5.79 13.39
CA ILE A 53 -9.79 5.84 13.38
C ILE A 53 -10.31 6.61 14.60
N GLN A 54 -9.78 6.32 15.78
CA GLN A 54 -10.16 6.99 17.03
C GLN A 54 -9.82 8.49 17.05
N SER A 55 -8.91 8.96 16.19
CA SER A 55 -8.59 10.38 16.07
C SER A 55 -9.66 11.21 15.33
N ALA A 56 -10.55 10.56 14.56
CA ALA A 56 -11.54 11.23 13.71
C ALA A 56 -12.50 12.14 14.48
N LYS A 57 -12.81 13.28 13.88
CA LYS A 57 -13.69 14.34 14.42
C LYS A 57 -14.82 14.74 13.47
N LYS A 58 -14.76 14.42 12.17
CA LYS A 58 -15.75 14.79 11.16
C LYS A 58 -16.14 13.64 10.25
N ASN A 59 -15.17 13.01 9.60
CA ASN A 59 -15.40 11.95 8.63
C ASN A 59 -14.28 10.92 8.59
N ILE A 60 -14.66 9.71 8.19
CA ILE A 60 -13.78 8.59 7.91
C ILE A 60 -14.16 8.04 6.54
N ASP A 61 -13.22 8.05 5.60
CA ASP A 61 -13.40 7.51 4.26
C ASP A 61 -12.46 6.33 4.04
N ILE A 62 -12.99 5.21 3.56
CA ILE A 62 -12.24 3.95 3.41
C ILE A 62 -12.46 3.38 2.01
N GLU A 63 -11.38 3.16 1.25
CA GLU A 63 -11.40 2.25 0.10
C GLU A 63 -10.66 0.97 0.49
N VAL A 64 -11.33 -0.17 0.39
CA VAL A 64 -10.71 -1.47 0.68
C VAL A 64 -11.22 -2.51 -0.29
N PHE A 65 -10.34 -3.36 -0.81
CA PHE A 65 -10.68 -4.35 -1.84
C PHE A 65 -11.92 -5.20 -1.45
N TYR A 66 -11.93 -5.75 -0.24
CA TYR A 66 -13.09 -6.43 0.34
C TYR A 66 -13.04 -6.34 1.87
N ILE A 67 -14.16 -6.70 2.49
CA ILE A 67 -14.30 -6.79 3.95
C ILE A 67 -14.82 -8.18 4.32
N ASP A 68 -14.27 -8.81 5.35
CA ASP A 68 -14.80 -10.04 5.95
C ASP A 68 -14.84 -9.92 7.48
N ILE A 69 -15.98 -9.47 8.00
CA ILE A 69 -16.19 -9.25 9.44
C ILE A 69 -16.50 -10.57 10.12
N LYS A 70 -15.54 -11.07 10.88
CA LYS A 70 -15.73 -12.14 11.86
C LYS A 70 -15.82 -11.54 13.25
N LYS A 71 -16.93 -11.79 13.96
CA LYS A 71 -17.12 -11.35 15.34
C LYS A 71 -15.95 -11.77 16.24
N ASP A 72 -15.52 -10.88 17.12
CA ASP A 72 -14.43 -11.08 18.10
C ASP A 72 -13.02 -11.28 17.49
N SER A 73 -12.87 -11.16 16.17
CA SER A 73 -11.55 -11.13 15.50
C SER A 73 -10.77 -9.85 15.80
N ILE A 74 -9.48 -9.80 15.45
CA ILE A 74 -8.70 -8.56 15.52
C ILE A 74 -9.33 -7.48 14.65
N LEU A 75 -9.82 -7.81 13.46
CA LEU A 75 -10.54 -6.87 12.60
C LEU A 75 -11.71 -6.24 13.35
N ASP A 76 -12.56 -7.08 13.96
CA ASP A 76 -13.75 -6.61 14.67
C ASP A 76 -13.35 -5.68 15.83
N LYS A 77 -12.46 -6.15 16.71
CA LYS A 77 -12.05 -5.42 17.92
C LYS A 77 -11.28 -4.13 17.63
N MET A 78 -10.34 -4.16 16.68
CA MET A 78 -9.39 -3.06 16.46
C MET A 78 -9.81 -2.10 15.36
N ILE A 79 -10.68 -2.51 14.43
CA ILE A 79 -11.09 -1.66 13.30
C ILE A 79 -12.60 -1.43 13.31
N ILE A 80 -13.42 -2.48 13.28
CA ILE A 80 -14.88 -2.33 13.15
C ILE A 80 -15.49 -1.66 14.37
N GLN A 81 -15.25 -2.15 15.59
CA GLN A 81 -15.81 -1.55 16.81
C GLN A 81 -15.40 -0.08 17.00
N PRO A 82 -14.14 0.35 16.72
CA PRO A 82 -13.79 1.77 16.66
C PRO A 82 -14.55 2.58 15.61
N LEU A 83 -14.80 2.03 14.41
CA LEU A 83 -15.64 2.68 13.40
C LEU A 83 -17.09 2.84 13.90
N VAL A 84 -17.67 1.79 14.50
CA VAL A 84 -19.00 1.82 15.11
C VAL A 84 -19.07 2.87 16.21
N ALA A 85 -18.07 2.91 17.10
CA ALA A 85 -18.01 3.88 18.18
C ALA A 85 -17.96 5.32 17.65
N LYS A 86 -17.22 5.57 16.56
CA LYS A 86 -17.17 6.87 15.89
C LYS A 86 -18.48 7.23 15.21
N ALA A 87 -19.09 6.28 14.52
CA ALA A 87 -20.40 6.48 13.91
C ALA A 87 -21.48 6.84 14.93
N ASN A 88 -21.46 6.19 16.11
CA ASN A 88 -22.35 6.51 17.23
C ASN A 88 -22.11 7.90 17.84
N GLN A 89 -20.90 8.46 17.69
CA GLN A 89 -20.57 9.85 18.04
C GLN A 89 -21.02 10.88 16.99
N GLY A 90 -21.69 10.44 15.92
CA GLY A 90 -22.13 11.31 14.82
C GLY A 90 -21.10 11.49 13.71
N ILE A 91 -19.95 10.80 13.78
CA ILE A 91 -18.93 10.87 12.72
C ILE A 91 -19.42 10.09 11.50
N LYS A 92 -19.30 10.68 10.32
CA LYS A 92 -19.70 10.03 9.07
C LYS A 92 -18.64 9.02 8.64
N VAL A 93 -19.03 7.76 8.44
CA VAL A 93 -18.14 6.70 7.95
C VAL A 93 -18.61 6.26 6.57
N ARG A 94 -17.74 6.38 5.56
CA ARG A 94 -18.01 5.98 4.18
C ARG A 94 -17.01 4.91 3.76
N ILE A 95 -17.51 3.81 3.21
CA ILE A 95 -16.72 2.65 2.85
C ILE A 95 -17.06 2.23 1.43
N LEU A 96 -16.03 2.14 0.60
CA LEU A 96 -16.09 1.57 -0.75
C LEU A 96 -15.38 0.22 -0.76
N VAL A 97 -16.04 -0.75 -1.39
CA VAL A 97 -15.49 -2.09 -1.68
C VAL A 97 -15.54 -2.37 -3.18
N ASP A 98 -14.72 -3.31 -3.66
CA ASP A 98 -14.71 -3.69 -5.07
C ASP A 98 -16.03 -4.38 -5.44
N ASP A 99 -16.56 -4.09 -6.62
CA ASP A 99 -17.87 -4.55 -7.09
C ASP A 99 -17.89 -6.04 -7.48
N LYS A 100 -16.83 -6.51 -8.13
CA LYS A 100 -16.66 -7.92 -8.48
C LYS A 100 -16.54 -8.75 -7.21
N PHE A 101 -15.71 -8.34 -6.25
CA PHE A 101 -15.60 -9.04 -4.97
C PHE A 101 -16.86 -8.92 -4.11
N TYR A 102 -17.56 -7.79 -4.16
CA TYR A 102 -18.84 -7.63 -3.47
C TYR A 102 -19.90 -8.62 -3.98
N SER A 103 -19.92 -8.88 -5.29
CA SER A 103 -20.87 -9.82 -5.90
C SER A 103 -20.47 -11.29 -5.78
N GLN A 104 -19.16 -11.59 -5.80
CA GLN A 104 -18.65 -12.96 -5.82
C GLN A 104 -18.33 -13.53 -4.43
N TYR A 105 -18.09 -12.68 -3.43
CA TYR A 105 -17.73 -13.09 -2.08
C TYR A 105 -18.85 -12.73 -1.09
N SER A 106 -19.65 -13.74 -0.67
CA SER A 106 -20.84 -13.53 0.16
C SER A 106 -20.57 -12.82 1.48
N ASN A 107 -19.40 -13.07 2.09
CA ASN A 107 -18.98 -12.42 3.32
C ASN A 107 -18.77 -10.91 3.15
N ASN A 108 -18.34 -10.46 1.96
CA ASN A 108 -18.16 -9.04 1.66
C ASN A 108 -19.50 -8.30 1.67
N LYS A 109 -20.49 -8.86 0.97
CA LYS A 109 -21.84 -8.30 0.99
C LYS A 109 -22.44 -8.31 2.40
N ALA A 110 -22.36 -9.43 3.11
CA ALA A 110 -22.89 -9.54 4.47
C ALA A 110 -22.23 -8.55 5.44
N SER A 111 -20.92 -8.33 5.32
CA SER A 111 -20.18 -7.35 6.11
C SER A 111 -20.65 -5.91 5.82
N CYS A 112 -20.83 -5.55 4.54
CA CYS A 112 -21.39 -4.26 4.18
C CYS A 112 -22.85 -4.10 4.66
N ASP A 113 -23.69 -5.14 4.56
CA ASP A 113 -25.08 -5.12 5.04
C ASP A 113 -25.11 -4.87 6.56
N TYR A 114 -24.25 -5.54 7.33
CA TYR A 114 -24.08 -5.29 8.76
C TYR A 114 -23.66 -3.83 9.03
N LEU A 115 -22.64 -3.34 8.34
CA LEU A 115 -22.17 -1.96 8.49
C LEU A 115 -23.27 -0.94 8.16
N ASN A 116 -24.07 -1.18 7.11
CA ASN A 116 -25.18 -0.32 6.72
C ASN A 116 -26.35 -0.32 7.73
N SER A 117 -26.44 -1.33 8.60
CA SER A 117 -27.43 -1.34 9.70
C SER A 117 -27.10 -0.33 10.80
N ILE A 118 -25.87 0.19 10.82
CA ILE A 118 -25.37 1.12 11.84
C ILE A 118 -25.53 2.56 11.33
N LYS A 119 -26.20 3.40 12.12
CA LYS A 119 -26.39 4.81 11.79
C LYS A 119 -25.05 5.51 11.54
N ASN A 120 -25.00 6.37 10.53
CA ASN A 120 -23.82 7.13 10.07
C ASN A 120 -22.72 6.31 9.37
N ILE A 121 -22.90 5.00 9.20
CA ILE A 121 -22.04 4.17 8.35
C ILE A 121 -22.73 3.95 7.01
N THR A 122 -21.98 4.02 5.92
CA THR A 122 -22.43 3.60 4.59
C THR A 122 -21.32 2.80 3.91
N CYS A 123 -21.61 1.54 3.60
CA CYS A 123 -20.76 0.60 2.87
C CYS A 123 -21.42 0.27 1.54
N LYS A 124 -20.73 0.48 0.43
CA LYS A 124 -21.27 0.15 -0.90
C LYS A 124 -20.17 -0.29 -1.85
N PRO A 125 -20.50 -1.14 -2.84
CA PRO A 125 -19.55 -1.43 -3.91
C PRO A 125 -19.29 -0.17 -4.75
N THR A 126 -18.12 -0.13 -5.39
CA THR A 126 -17.87 0.77 -6.52
C THR A 126 -18.82 0.43 -7.68
N LYS A 127 -18.90 1.29 -8.69
CA LYS A 127 -19.56 0.93 -9.97
C LYS A 127 -18.47 0.61 -10.97
N GLU A 128 -18.58 -0.56 -11.61
CA GLU A 128 -17.73 -1.08 -12.70
C GLU A 128 -16.72 -0.04 -13.20
N PHE A 129 -15.51 -0.10 -12.66
CA PHE A 129 -14.38 0.49 -13.36
C PHE A 129 -14.22 -0.36 -14.62
N GLN A 130 -14.56 0.19 -15.79
CA GLN A 130 -14.48 -0.46 -17.11
C GLN A 130 -13.31 -1.47 -17.19
N GLU A 131 -13.61 -2.74 -16.90
CA GLU A 131 -12.67 -3.88 -16.81
C GLU A 131 -11.64 -3.90 -15.64
N ALA A 132 -11.39 -2.79 -14.95
CA ALA A 132 -10.46 -2.69 -13.83
C ALA A 132 -11.07 -3.10 -12.46
N VAL A 133 -10.20 -3.51 -11.52
CA VAL A 133 -10.57 -3.93 -10.16
C VAL A 133 -10.14 -2.88 -9.13
N MET A 134 -10.95 -2.55 -8.13
CA MET A 134 -10.54 -1.69 -7.03
C MET A 134 -9.71 -2.46 -6.00
N HIS A 135 -8.38 -2.40 -6.11
CA HIS A 135 -7.44 -3.08 -5.21
C HIS A 135 -6.86 -2.17 -4.10
N SER A 136 -7.42 -0.98 -3.91
CA SER A 136 -7.06 -0.02 -2.87
C SER A 136 -7.20 -0.61 -1.45
N LYS A 137 -6.34 -0.16 -0.53
CA LYS A 137 -6.52 -0.25 0.94
C LYS A 137 -6.06 1.07 1.55
N MET A 138 -6.99 1.99 1.74
CA MET A 138 -6.76 3.37 2.13
C MET A 138 -7.79 3.80 3.16
N ILE A 139 -7.35 4.53 4.18
CA ILE A 139 -8.22 5.17 5.17
C ILE A 139 -7.84 6.65 5.19
N SER A 140 -8.80 7.55 5.00
CA SER A 140 -8.63 9.00 5.15
C SER A 140 -9.47 9.51 6.32
N ILE A 141 -8.89 10.37 7.14
CA ILE A 141 -9.49 10.94 8.35
C ILE A 141 -9.48 12.46 8.23
N ASP A 142 -10.69 13.04 8.23
CA ASP A 142 -10.95 14.48 8.31
C ASP A 142 -10.20 15.35 7.27
N GLY A 143 -9.81 14.79 6.12
CA GLY A 143 -8.98 15.47 5.12
C GLY A 143 -7.60 15.89 5.65
N LYS A 144 -7.09 15.21 6.68
CA LYS A 144 -5.87 15.62 7.42
C LYS A 144 -4.86 14.50 7.63
N SER A 145 -5.32 13.28 7.88
CA SER A 145 -4.46 12.14 8.18
C SER A 145 -4.94 10.93 7.40
N PHE A 146 -4.05 10.01 7.07
CA PHE A 146 -4.41 8.85 6.28
C PHE A 146 -3.53 7.63 6.57
N TYR A 147 -4.02 6.48 6.12
CA TYR A 147 -3.30 5.23 6.03
C TYR A 147 -3.34 4.71 4.59
N ILE A 148 -2.20 4.20 4.11
CA ILE A 148 -2.07 3.47 2.84
C ILE A 148 -1.21 2.23 3.11
N GLY A 149 -1.62 1.05 2.64
CA GLY A 149 -0.80 -0.14 2.78
C GLY A 149 -1.41 -1.40 2.16
N SER A 150 -0.99 -2.56 2.63
CA SER A 150 -1.35 -3.85 2.02
C SER A 150 -2.53 -4.58 2.68
N HIS A 151 -2.89 -4.20 3.92
CA HIS A 151 -3.94 -4.84 4.73
C HIS A 151 -5.34 -4.72 4.10
N ASN A 152 -5.94 -5.84 3.68
CA ASN A 152 -7.39 -5.90 3.46
C ASN A 152 -8.13 -5.83 4.81
N PHE A 153 -9.46 -5.74 4.79
CA PHE A 153 -10.26 -5.71 6.01
C PHE A 153 -10.84 -7.08 6.30
N ASP A 154 -9.95 -8.01 6.61
CA ASP A 154 -10.27 -9.35 7.09
C ASP A 154 -9.34 -9.72 8.24
N TRP A 155 -9.70 -10.76 8.99
CA TRP A 155 -8.88 -11.21 10.12
C TRP A 155 -7.57 -11.90 9.67
N ILE A 156 -7.54 -12.49 8.48
CA ILE A 156 -6.36 -13.21 7.94
C ILE A 156 -5.20 -12.25 7.71
N THR A 157 -5.44 -11.11 7.08
CA THR A 157 -4.43 -10.08 6.82
C THR A 157 -3.91 -9.45 8.11
N LEU A 158 -4.76 -9.25 9.11
CA LEU A 158 -4.35 -8.64 10.39
C LEU A 158 -3.69 -9.61 11.38
N GLU A 159 -3.93 -10.92 11.25
CA GLU A 159 -3.46 -11.95 12.21
C GLU A 159 -2.43 -12.92 11.62
N LEU A 160 -2.60 -13.29 10.35
CA LEU A 160 -1.91 -14.43 9.74
C LEU A 160 -0.99 -14.06 8.59
N ASN A 161 -0.92 -12.81 8.15
CA ASN A 161 -0.01 -12.39 7.08
C ASN A 161 1.08 -11.47 7.61
N HIS A 162 2.17 -11.36 6.85
CA HIS A 162 3.04 -10.21 6.96
C HIS A 162 2.49 -9.09 6.08
N GLU A 163 2.07 -7.99 6.70
CA GLU A 163 1.47 -6.85 6.03
C GLU A 163 2.20 -5.56 6.43
N LEU A 164 2.21 -4.55 5.56
CA LEU A 164 2.85 -3.27 5.84
C LEU A 164 2.04 -2.11 5.29
N GLY A 165 2.07 -0.97 5.98
CA GLY A 165 1.56 0.29 5.49
C GLY A 165 2.21 1.49 6.16
N VAL A 166 1.76 2.67 5.78
CA VAL A 166 2.19 3.94 6.36
C VAL A 166 0.97 4.67 6.91
N ILE A 167 1.12 5.20 8.13
CA ILE A 167 0.20 6.18 8.70
C ILE A 167 0.86 7.56 8.61
N VAL A 168 0.20 8.49 7.95
CA VAL A 168 0.63 9.88 7.83
C VAL A 168 -0.38 10.76 8.56
N LYS A 169 0.09 11.58 9.50
CA LYS A 169 -0.77 12.50 10.25
C LYS A 169 -0.44 13.94 9.93
N ASN A 170 -1.45 14.79 9.92
CA ASN A 170 -1.36 16.23 9.69
C ASN A 170 -0.94 16.67 8.28
N ASP A 171 -0.79 15.75 7.32
CA ASP A 171 -0.53 16.06 5.90
C ASP A 171 -1.82 16.36 5.14
N LYS A 172 -2.30 17.60 5.27
CA LYS A 172 -3.54 18.05 4.63
C LYS A 172 -3.48 18.02 3.11
N ILE A 173 -2.31 18.20 2.51
CA ILE A 173 -2.16 18.27 1.04
C ILE A 173 -2.41 16.88 0.44
N ASN A 174 -1.72 15.86 0.94
CA ASN A 174 -1.91 14.50 0.44
C ASN A 174 -3.24 13.90 0.89
N ALA A 175 -3.71 14.24 2.10
CA ALA A 175 -5.05 13.84 2.55
C ALA A 175 -6.16 14.44 1.67
N ALA A 176 -6.05 15.69 1.22
CA ALA A 176 -7.01 16.29 0.30
C ALA A 176 -7.02 15.62 -1.08
N LYS A 177 -5.85 15.17 -1.59
CA LYS A 177 -5.76 14.39 -2.83
C LYS A 177 -6.50 13.04 -2.70
N LEU A 178 -6.31 12.35 -1.57
CA LEU A 178 -7.00 11.11 -1.25
C LEU A 178 -8.51 11.31 -1.13
N GLU A 179 -8.94 12.32 -0.38
CA GLU A 179 -10.36 12.66 -0.22
C GLU A 179 -11.01 13.02 -1.56
N LYS A 180 -10.29 13.74 -2.44
CA LYS A 180 -10.77 14.01 -3.81
C LYS A 180 -10.97 12.70 -4.58
N SER A 181 -9.95 11.83 -4.60
CA SER A 181 -10.02 10.53 -5.29
C SER A 181 -11.19 9.68 -4.77
N PHE A 182 -11.35 9.61 -3.44
CA PHE A 182 -12.46 8.92 -2.80
C PHE A 182 -13.82 9.52 -3.20
N ASN A 183 -13.94 10.84 -3.20
CA ASN A 183 -15.19 11.52 -3.54
C ASN A 183 -15.57 11.33 -5.01
N ASP A 184 -14.59 11.30 -5.92
CA ASP A 184 -14.82 11.01 -7.33
C ASP A 184 -15.45 9.62 -7.49
N ASP A 185 -14.87 8.60 -6.86
CA ASP A 185 -15.42 7.23 -6.83
C ASP A 185 -16.79 7.18 -6.15
N TRP A 186 -16.90 7.78 -4.97
CA TRP A 186 -18.12 7.80 -4.16
C TRP A 186 -19.30 8.41 -4.92
N ASN A 187 -19.05 9.44 -5.72
CA ASN A 187 -20.06 10.11 -6.53
C ASN A 187 -20.33 9.40 -7.85
N PHE A 188 -19.32 8.75 -8.44
CA PHE A 188 -19.48 7.95 -9.66
C PHE A 188 -20.48 6.81 -9.46
N THR A 189 -20.51 6.19 -8.26
CA THR A 189 -21.56 5.20 -7.93
C THR A 189 -22.99 5.73 -8.09
N ASN A 190 -23.19 7.06 -8.01
CA ASN A 190 -24.52 7.70 -8.02
C ASN A 190 -24.91 8.33 -9.38
N LYS A 191 -24.03 8.41 -10.39
CA LYS A 191 -24.34 9.07 -11.68
C LYS A 191 -23.72 8.36 -12.88
N SER A 192 -24.52 8.15 -13.94
CA SER A 192 -24.09 7.75 -15.27
C SER A 192 -23.64 8.97 -16.08
N LYS A 193 -22.43 9.50 -15.81
CA LYS A 193 -21.87 10.56 -16.68
C LYS A 193 -20.36 10.42 -16.84
N LYS A 194 -19.92 10.40 -18.11
CA LYS A 194 -18.52 10.40 -18.52
C LYS A 194 -17.86 11.72 -18.07
N LEU A 195 -16.69 11.60 -17.46
CA LEU A 195 -15.89 12.73 -16.98
C LEU A 195 -15.31 13.51 -18.17
N THR A 196 -15.36 14.84 -18.09
CA THR A 196 -14.71 15.77 -19.02
C THR A 196 -13.64 16.57 -18.30
N ASP A 197 -12.69 17.06 -19.07
CA ASP A 197 -11.32 17.33 -18.67
C ASP A 197 -11.03 18.74 -18.12
N ASN A 198 -9.98 18.86 -17.30
CA ASN A 198 -8.92 19.88 -17.45
C ASN A 198 -7.76 19.69 -16.45
N ASN A 199 -6.54 19.74 -17.01
CA ASN A 199 -5.21 20.04 -16.43
C ASN A 199 -4.71 19.27 -15.20
N LEU A 200 -3.67 18.44 -15.36
CA LEU A 200 -2.76 18.09 -14.26
C LEU A 200 -1.29 18.04 -14.67
N ASN A 201 -0.51 18.78 -13.88
CA ASN A 201 0.94 18.97 -13.94
C ASN A 201 1.68 17.68 -13.58
N THR A 202 2.76 17.41 -14.30
CA THR A 202 3.85 16.56 -13.83
C THR A 202 4.41 17.18 -12.55
N TYR A 203 4.08 16.61 -11.39
CA TYR A 203 4.69 17.04 -10.14
C TYR A 203 6.12 16.50 -10.10
N SER A 204 7.09 17.40 -10.23
CA SER A 204 8.43 17.16 -9.71
C SER A 204 8.31 16.88 -8.22
N LEU A 205 8.99 15.86 -7.70
CA LEU A 205 9.12 15.58 -6.26
C LEU A 205 9.79 16.72 -5.45
N HIS A 206 10.00 17.88 -6.09
CA HIS A 206 10.61 19.09 -5.56
C HIS A 206 9.58 20.21 -5.38
N ASP A 207 8.32 19.89 -5.07
CA ASP A 207 7.43 20.91 -4.49
C ASP A 207 8.02 21.23 -3.11
N GLN A 208 8.68 22.39 -2.98
CA GLN A 208 9.59 22.69 -1.86
C GLN A 208 8.92 22.61 -0.48
N GLU A 209 7.59 22.58 -0.42
CA GLU A 209 6.81 22.45 0.81
C GLU A 209 6.41 21.01 1.16
N ASN A 210 6.45 20.04 0.22
CA ASN A 210 6.01 18.67 0.49
C ASN A 210 6.89 17.61 -0.20
N GLN A 211 7.82 17.02 0.55
CA GLN A 211 8.73 15.94 0.12
C GLN A 211 8.03 14.60 -0.16
N ALA A 212 6.69 14.57 -0.16
CA ALA A 212 5.93 13.35 -0.39
C ALA A 212 4.69 13.57 -1.26
N ILE A 213 4.37 12.56 -2.08
CA ILE A 213 3.23 12.55 -2.97
C ILE A 213 2.42 11.26 -2.81
N VAL A 214 1.10 11.39 -2.90
CA VAL A 214 0.21 10.26 -3.16
C VAL A 214 -0.05 10.17 -4.66
N THR A 215 0.10 8.96 -5.21
CA THR A 215 -0.28 8.62 -6.58
C THR A 215 -1.38 7.57 -6.58
N VAL A 216 -2.20 7.58 -7.63
CA VAL A 216 -3.31 6.65 -7.81
C VAL A 216 -3.10 5.92 -9.13
N THR A 217 -3.15 4.59 -9.09
CA THR A 217 -3.27 3.73 -10.25
C THR A 217 -4.74 3.35 -10.43
N PRO A 218 -5.23 3.02 -11.64
CA PRO A 218 -4.60 3.46 -12.87
C PRO A 218 -4.72 4.98 -12.91
N ASP A 219 -3.64 5.66 -13.24
CA ASP A 219 -3.68 7.10 -13.49
C ASP A 219 -4.31 7.30 -14.86
N ILE A 220 -5.61 7.08 -14.89
CA ILE A 220 -6.34 6.95 -16.13
C ILE A 220 -6.29 8.28 -16.85
N ASP A 221 -5.71 8.24 -18.05
CA ASP A 221 -5.94 9.28 -19.02
C ASP A 221 -7.41 9.27 -19.43
N LYS A 222 -7.81 10.29 -20.17
CA LYS A 222 -9.20 10.50 -20.59
C LYS A 222 -9.79 9.37 -21.45
N LYS A 223 -8.98 8.40 -21.90
CA LYS A 223 -9.41 7.23 -22.65
C LYS A 223 -9.51 5.97 -21.76
N GLY A 224 -9.27 6.12 -20.46
CA GLY A 224 -9.24 5.00 -19.51
C GLY A 224 -7.86 4.34 -19.37
N TYR A 225 -6.77 4.94 -19.88
CA TYR A 225 -5.45 4.31 -19.85
C TYR A 225 -4.51 4.86 -18.74
N PRO A 226 -3.95 4.03 -17.84
CA PRO A 226 -3.06 4.43 -16.75
C PRO A 226 -1.75 5.17 -17.13
N LYS A 227 -1.31 6.19 -16.36
CA LYS A 227 -0.14 7.06 -16.63
C LYS A 227 0.85 7.47 -15.50
N SER A 228 0.61 7.57 -14.17
CA SER A 228 1.46 8.31 -13.20
C SER A 228 2.19 7.43 -12.20
N ASN A 229 1.53 6.52 -11.47
CA ASN A 229 2.24 5.66 -10.51
C ASN A 229 3.27 4.77 -11.22
N LEU A 230 2.88 4.19 -12.36
CA LEU A 230 3.80 3.39 -13.16
C LEU A 230 5.01 4.19 -13.64
N LYS A 231 4.80 5.34 -14.30
CA LYS A 231 5.90 6.16 -14.80
C LYS A 231 6.81 6.59 -13.66
N THR A 232 6.25 6.96 -12.52
CA THR A 232 7.01 7.35 -11.33
C THR A 232 7.85 6.18 -10.82
N PHE A 233 7.24 5.01 -10.62
CA PHE A 233 7.93 3.81 -10.14
C PHE A 233 9.09 3.38 -11.06
N ILE A 234 8.86 3.33 -12.38
CA ILE A 234 9.92 3.01 -13.36
C ILE A 234 10.98 4.11 -13.40
N SER A 235 10.59 5.38 -13.28
CA SER A 235 11.52 6.50 -13.24
C SER A 235 12.45 6.39 -12.03
N LEU A 236 11.92 6.03 -10.84
CA LEU A 236 12.72 5.81 -9.63
C LEU A 236 13.75 4.68 -9.81
N ILE A 237 13.38 3.57 -10.44
CA ILE A 237 14.32 2.48 -10.78
C ILE A 237 15.42 3.00 -11.74
N LYS A 238 15.04 3.77 -12.76
CA LYS A 238 15.98 4.32 -13.75
C LYS A 238 16.90 5.38 -13.14
N SER A 239 16.42 6.17 -12.18
CA SER A 239 17.17 7.26 -11.55
C SER A 239 18.07 6.83 -10.40
N ALA A 240 17.77 5.71 -9.75
CA ALA A 240 18.54 5.17 -8.62
C ALA A 240 20.05 5.11 -8.92
N LYS A 241 20.85 5.46 -7.91
CA LYS A 241 22.30 5.64 -8.01
C LYS A 241 23.11 4.66 -7.17
N SER A 242 22.57 4.17 -6.05
CA SER A 242 23.29 3.33 -5.10
C SER A 242 22.56 2.02 -4.82
N SER A 243 21.26 2.06 -4.54
CA SER A 243 20.50 0.87 -4.17
C SER A 243 19.03 0.90 -4.57
N ILE A 244 18.47 -0.29 -4.82
CA ILE A 244 17.05 -0.52 -5.01
C ILE A 244 16.69 -1.72 -4.13
N VAL A 245 15.73 -1.53 -3.24
CA VAL A 245 15.12 -2.60 -2.44
C VAL A 245 13.66 -2.71 -2.85
N ILE A 246 13.19 -3.91 -3.16
CA ILE A 246 11.79 -4.17 -3.51
C ILE A 246 11.28 -5.34 -2.67
N GLN A 247 10.11 -5.17 -2.05
CA GLN A 247 9.37 -6.25 -1.42
C GLN A 247 7.88 -6.17 -1.80
N ALA A 248 7.36 -7.23 -2.42
CA ALA A 248 5.94 -7.38 -2.69
C ALA A 248 5.51 -8.85 -2.62
N MET A 249 4.24 -9.16 -2.36
CA MET A 249 3.75 -10.55 -2.51
C MET A 249 4.12 -11.12 -3.89
N ILE A 250 3.89 -10.32 -4.93
CA ILE A 250 4.25 -10.63 -6.31
C ILE A 250 5.14 -9.50 -6.85
N VAL A 251 6.34 -9.87 -7.32
CA VAL A 251 7.21 -9.02 -8.14
C VAL A 251 7.47 -9.79 -9.41
N SER A 252 6.89 -9.41 -10.54
CA SER A 252 7.03 -10.15 -11.79
C SER A 252 6.97 -9.23 -13.01
N GLY A 253 7.89 -9.48 -13.96
CA GLY A 253 7.85 -8.92 -15.29
C GLY A 253 7.10 -9.80 -16.30
N ILE A 254 6.41 -10.85 -15.85
CA ILE A 254 5.44 -11.61 -16.64
C ILE A 254 4.09 -11.59 -15.92
N ASP A 255 3.05 -11.25 -16.66
CA ASP A 255 1.66 -11.21 -16.20
C ASP A 255 0.77 -12.08 -17.09
N PRO A 256 0.37 -13.29 -16.64
CA PRO A 256 -0.42 -14.20 -17.45
C PRO A 256 -1.83 -13.69 -17.75
N TYR A 257 -2.31 -12.69 -17.02
CA TYR A 257 -3.66 -12.14 -17.15
C TYR A 257 -3.76 -11.00 -18.18
N MET A 258 -2.63 -10.56 -18.73
CA MET A 258 -2.58 -9.51 -19.75
C MET A 258 -2.35 -10.11 -21.15
N ASN A 259 -2.96 -9.54 -22.19
CA ASN A 259 -2.73 -9.97 -23.58
C ASN A 259 -1.26 -9.87 -23.98
N ASP A 260 -0.62 -8.74 -23.64
CA ASP A 260 0.83 -8.60 -23.67
C ASP A 260 1.38 -8.93 -22.28
N LYS A 261 1.70 -10.22 -22.08
CA LYS A 261 2.13 -10.75 -20.78
C LYS A 261 3.44 -10.16 -20.30
N ASN A 262 4.33 -9.78 -21.21
CA ASN A 262 5.67 -9.33 -20.84
C ASN A 262 5.66 -7.89 -20.37
N TRP A 263 6.47 -7.61 -19.36
CA TRP A 263 6.78 -6.27 -18.89
C TRP A 263 8.25 -5.97 -19.09
N ASP A 264 8.63 -5.86 -20.36
CA ASP A 264 10.03 -5.69 -20.75
C ASP A 264 10.61 -4.38 -20.23
N GLU A 265 9.82 -3.30 -20.15
CA GLU A 265 10.29 -2.04 -19.56
C GLU A 265 10.74 -2.20 -18.11
N PHE A 266 9.95 -2.90 -17.28
CA PHE A 266 10.29 -3.16 -15.88
C PHE A 266 11.54 -4.03 -15.75
N THR A 267 11.58 -5.14 -16.52
CA THR A 267 12.72 -6.06 -16.52
C THR A 267 14.01 -5.37 -16.99
N LYS A 268 13.91 -4.54 -18.04
CA LYS A 268 15.03 -3.75 -18.55
C LYS A 268 15.48 -2.70 -17.53
N ALA A 269 14.57 -2.00 -16.87
CA ALA A 269 14.91 -0.97 -15.89
C ALA A 269 15.73 -1.56 -14.72
N LEU A 270 15.33 -2.71 -14.19
CA LEU A 270 16.05 -3.41 -13.12
C LEU A 270 17.43 -3.90 -13.60
N SER A 271 17.48 -4.59 -14.75
CA SER A 271 18.75 -5.11 -15.27
C SER A 271 19.73 -4.00 -15.64
N ASP A 272 19.27 -2.90 -16.25
CA ASP A 272 20.10 -1.72 -16.50
C ASP A 272 20.61 -1.10 -15.19
N ALA A 273 19.84 -1.10 -14.10
CA ALA A 273 20.28 -0.58 -12.81
C ALA A 273 21.49 -1.36 -12.28
N THR A 274 21.44 -2.69 -12.34
CA THR A 274 22.58 -3.54 -11.93
C THR A 274 23.83 -3.30 -12.79
N LYS A 275 23.65 -3.03 -14.10
CA LYS A 275 24.74 -2.69 -15.03
C LYS A 275 25.35 -1.31 -14.76
N ARG A 276 24.60 -0.41 -14.11
CA ARG A 276 25.10 0.87 -13.57
C ARG A 276 25.73 0.72 -12.17
N ASN A 277 25.95 -0.50 -11.69
CA ASN A 277 26.47 -0.82 -10.36
C ASN A 277 25.55 -0.41 -9.20
N VAL A 278 24.24 -0.22 -9.46
CA VAL A 278 23.22 -0.05 -8.41
C VAL A 278 22.94 -1.42 -7.79
N TYR A 279 23.00 -1.54 -6.47
CA TYR A 279 22.68 -2.80 -5.77
C TYR A 279 21.17 -3.02 -5.70
N VAL A 280 20.69 -4.11 -6.30
CA VAL A 280 19.27 -4.45 -6.36
C VAL A 280 18.99 -5.67 -5.48
N LYS A 281 18.15 -5.48 -4.44
CA LYS A 281 17.58 -6.57 -3.62
C LYS A 281 16.09 -6.70 -3.92
N ILE A 282 15.65 -7.91 -4.27
CA ILE A 282 14.24 -8.21 -4.52
C ILE A 282 13.80 -9.34 -3.59
N MET A 283 12.72 -9.11 -2.85
CA MET A 283 12.07 -10.11 -2.01
C MET A 283 10.60 -10.25 -2.40
N PHE A 284 10.11 -11.48 -2.47
CA PHE A 284 8.70 -11.76 -2.76
C PHE A 284 8.18 -13.01 -2.07
N SER A 285 6.87 -13.20 -2.05
CA SER A 285 6.27 -14.38 -1.43
C SER A 285 6.49 -15.64 -2.24
N ASN A 286 6.65 -16.79 -1.58
CA ASN A 286 6.66 -18.11 -2.22
C ASN A 286 5.39 -18.41 -3.04
N TRP A 287 4.34 -17.60 -2.89
CA TRP A 287 3.15 -17.56 -3.75
C TRP A 287 3.43 -17.34 -5.24
N MET A 288 4.60 -16.81 -5.59
CA MET A 288 5.05 -16.78 -6.97
C MET A 288 5.31 -18.17 -7.56
N PHE A 289 5.43 -19.22 -6.74
CA PHE A 289 5.74 -20.59 -7.17
C PHE A 289 4.56 -21.56 -7.04
N THR A 290 3.32 -21.08 -7.04
CA THR A 290 2.14 -21.97 -7.07
C THR A 290 1.97 -22.63 -8.43
N LYS A 291 1.10 -23.66 -8.50
CA LYS A 291 0.86 -24.45 -9.72
C LYS A 291 0.55 -23.60 -10.96
N SER A 292 -0.17 -22.48 -10.81
CA SER A 292 -0.57 -21.61 -11.92
C SER A 292 0.50 -20.59 -12.32
N SER A 293 1.45 -20.25 -11.45
CA SER A 293 2.40 -19.15 -11.67
C SER A 293 3.86 -19.59 -11.74
N TYR A 294 4.23 -20.78 -11.25
CA TYR A 294 5.65 -21.17 -11.08
C TYR A 294 6.46 -21.09 -12.37
N LYS A 295 5.88 -21.45 -13.52
CA LYS A 295 6.58 -21.40 -14.80
C LYS A 295 6.93 -19.97 -15.19
N ASP A 296 5.93 -19.09 -15.24
CA ASP A 296 6.11 -17.68 -15.60
C ASP A 296 7.05 -16.96 -14.62
N SER A 297 6.95 -17.27 -13.32
CA SER A 297 7.85 -16.74 -12.30
C SER A 297 9.30 -17.18 -12.54
N ASN A 298 9.55 -18.47 -12.78
CA ASN A 298 10.91 -18.95 -13.06
C ASN A 298 11.46 -18.37 -14.36
N ASP A 299 10.66 -18.34 -15.44
CA ASP A 299 11.07 -17.80 -16.73
C ASP A 299 11.49 -16.32 -16.61
N TRP A 300 10.70 -15.52 -15.90
CA TRP A 300 11.04 -14.11 -15.66
C TRP A 300 12.30 -13.95 -14.80
N LEU A 301 12.41 -14.68 -13.69
CA LEU A 301 13.56 -14.58 -12.78
C LEU A 301 14.86 -14.98 -13.48
N GLN A 302 14.86 -16.07 -14.26
CA GLN A 302 16.02 -16.49 -15.04
C GLN A 302 16.38 -15.44 -16.11
N LYS A 303 15.38 -14.87 -16.80
CA LYS A 303 15.61 -13.76 -17.75
C LYS A 303 16.24 -12.55 -17.06
N LEU A 304 15.72 -12.15 -15.89
CA LEU A 304 16.26 -11.02 -15.14
C LEU A 304 17.71 -11.27 -14.71
N ILE A 305 18.01 -12.46 -14.15
CA ILE A 305 19.37 -12.84 -13.74
C ILE A 305 20.33 -12.81 -14.92
N HIS A 306 19.93 -13.40 -16.06
CA HIS A 306 20.76 -13.45 -17.27
C HIS A 306 21.05 -12.04 -17.83
N GLN A 307 20.08 -11.12 -17.76
CA GLN A 307 20.23 -9.76 -18.28
C GLN A 307 20.96 -8.80 -17.32
N SER A 308 21.22 -9.22 -16.08
CA SER A 308 21.73 -8.35 -15.00
C SER A 308 23.21 -8.60 -14.68
N ASN A 309 23.86 -7.63 -14.05
CA ASN A 309 25.11 -7.86 -13.35
C ASN A 309 24.81 -8.61 -12.04
N GLN A 310 25.15 -9.90 -11.99
CA GLN A 310 24.82 -10.79 -10.86
C GLN A 310 25.54 -10.41 -9.55
N ASN A 311 26.63 -9.64 -9.61
CA ASN A 311 27.29 -9.12 -8.41
C ASN A 311 26.46 -8.01 -7.72
N HIS A 312 25.54 -7.39 -8.46
CA HIS A 312 24.68 -6.31 -8.00
C HIS A 312 23.20 -6.70 -7.94
N LEU A 313 22.87 -7.99 -8.10
CA LEU A 313 21.50 -8.49 -8.01
C LEU A 313 21.41 -9.59 -6.94
N LYS A 314 20.51 -9.41 -5.97
CA LYS A 314 20.15 -10.44 -4.99
C LYS A 314 18.65 -10.63 -4.99
N ILE A 315 18.21 -11.88 -5.08
CA ILE A 315 16.80 -12.24 -5.10
C ILE A 315 16.55 -13.26 -3.99
N LYS A 316 15.54 -13.00 -3.16
CA LYS A 316 15.02 -13.95 -2.18
C LYS A 316 13.52 -14.12 -2.32
N TYR A 317 13.02 -15.27 -1.90
CA TYR A 317 11.59 -15.49 -1.69
C TYR A 317 11.33 -15.89 -0.25
N THR A 318 10.17 -15.53 0.28
CA THR A 318 9.81 -15.78 1.67
C THR A 318 8.89 -16.99 1.79
N SER A 319 9.14 -17.84 2.78
CA SER A 319 8.18 -18.85 3.25
C SER A 319 7.93 -18.62 4.74
N LEU A 320 6.79 -18.01 5.08
CA LEU A 320 6.40 -17.79 6.47
C LEU A 320 5.90 -19.12 7.09
N PRO A 321 6.00 -19.28 8.41
CA PRO A 321 5.63 -20.54 9.05
C PRO A 321 4.12 -20.77 8.95
N HIS A 322 3.73 -22.02 8.66
CA HIS A 322 2.33 -22.42 8.63
C HIS A 322 1.80 -22.76 10.04
N THR A 323 0.58 -22.37 10.33
CA THR A 323 -0.20 -22.85 11.47
C THR A 323 -0.78 -24.23 11.15
N LYS A 324 -1.21 -24.99 12.18
CA LYS A 324 -1.79 -26.33 11.97
C LYS A 324 -3.17 -26.28 11.30
N GLN A 325 -3.83 -25.13 11.31
CA GLN A 325 -5.16 -24.96 10.74
C GLN A 325 -5.03 -24.47 9.30
N CYS A 326 -5.66 -25.17 8.36
CA CYS A 326 -5.65 -24.76 6.97
C CYS A 326 -6.55 -23.53 6.79
N VAL A 327 -5.95 -22.38 6.48
CA VAL A 327 -6.65 -21.14 6.13
C VAL A 327 -6.18 -20.72 4.74
N PRO A 328 -7.07 -20.59 3.73
CA PRO A 328 -6.66 -20.10 2.42
C PRO A 328 -6.15 -18.66 2.50
N PHE A 329 -5.17 -18.32 1.66
CA PHE A 329 -4.60 -16.96 1.57
C PHE A 329 -3.97 -16.42 2.87
N SER A 330 -3.58 -17.31 3.79
CA SER A 330 -2.86 -16.97 5.03
C SER A 330 -1.36 -17.24 4.93
N GLU A 331 -0.61 -16.74 5.91
CA GLU A 331 0.83 -16.96 6.10
C GLU A 331 1.64 -16.51 4.88
N VAL A 332 1.21 -15.38 4.34
CA VAL A 332 1.77 -14.77 3.13
C VAL A 332 2.59 -13.55 3.51
N ASP A 333 3.75 -13.38 2.89
CA ASP A 333 4.37 -12.06 2.82
C ASP A 333 3.60 -11.20 1.82
N HIS A 334 2.80 -10.28 2.34
CA HIS A 334 1.86 -9.48 1.58
C HIS A 334 2.17 -7.97 1.64
N ALA A 335 3.26 -7.57 2.29
CA ALA A 335 3.80 -6.20 2.22
C ALA A 335 4.08 -5.77 0.77
N LYS A 336 4.02 -4.47 0.46
CA LYS A 336 4.19 -3.90 -0.88
C LYS A 336 4.90 -2.55 -0.81
N TYR A 337 6.23 -2.56 -0.94
CA TYR A 337 7.03 -1.35 -0.86
C TYR A 337 8.35 -1.48 -1.62
N ALA A 338 8.99 -0.34 -1.85
CA ALA A 338 10.31 -0.24 -2.40
C ALA A 338 11.06 0.93 -1.76
N ILE A 339 12.39 0.83 -1.76
CA ILE A 339 13.30 1.85 -1.25
C ILE A 339 14.33 2.13 -2.34
N PHE A 340 14.55 3.41 -2.64
CA PHE A 340 15.54 3.85 -3.62
C PHE A 340 16.61 4.69 -2.94
N ASP A 341 17.86 4.29 -3.15
CA ASP A 341 19.08 4.92 -2.63
C ASP A 341 19.12 5.07 -1.09
N GLY A 342 18.26 4.35 -0.37
CA GLY A 342 18.08 4.47 1.09
C GLY A 342 17.40 5.78 1.53
N ILE A 343 16.81 6.54 0.60
CA ILE A 343 16.27 7.88 0.85
C ILE A 343 14.82 8.00 0.40
N ILE A 344 14.45 7.40 -0.74
CA ILE A 344 13.08 7.47 -1.24
C ILE A 344 12.32 6.21 -0.85
N ALA A 345 11.23 6.39 -0.12
CA ALA A 345 10.28 5.35 0.26
C ALA A 345 9.10 5.32 -0.72
N TRP A 346 8.75 4.16 -1.26
CA TRP A 346 7.52 3.91 -2.01
C TRP A 346 6.71 2.84 -1.28
N ILE A 347 5.55 3.20 -0.73
CA ILE A 347 4.63 2.29 -0.04
C ILE A 347 3.34 2.20 -0.84
N SER A 348 2.80 1.01 -1.05
CA SER A 348 1.71 0.81 -2.01
C SER A 348 0.65 -0.20 -1.58
N THR A 349 -0.53 -0.08 -2.17
CA THR A 349 -1.58 -1.12 -2.12
C THR A 349 -1.40 -2.17 -3.23
N SER A 350 -0.48 -1.92 -4.16
CA SER A 350 -0.30 -2.63 -5.43
C SER A 350 0.78 -3.70 -5.38
N ASN A 351 0.51 -4.90 -5.91
CA ASN A 351 1.58 -5.85 -6.25
C ASN A 351 2.41 -5.32 -7.41
N ILE A 352 3.64 -5.81 -7.59
CA ILE A 352 4.53 -5.37 -8.65
C ILE A 352 4.41 -6.32 -9.84
N GLN A 353 3.32 -6.17 -10.57
CA GLN A 353 3.02 -6.91 -11.80
C GLN A 353 2.16 -6.03 -12.72
N LYS A 354 2.25 -6.24 -14.04
CA LYS A 354 1.71 -5.32 -15.05
C LYS A 354 0.23 -4.94 -14.81
N SER A 355 -0.67 -5.90 -14.66
CA SER A 355 -2.10 -5.67 -14.42
C SER A 355 -2.39 -4.79 -13.21
N TYR A 356 -1.57 -4.84 -12.15
CA TYR A 356 -1.77 -3.99 -10.98
C TYR A 356 -1.45 -2.51 -11.23
N PHE A 357 -0.67 -2.22 -12.28
CA PHE A 357 -0.37 -0.88 -12.77
C PHE A 357 -1.29 -0.44 -13.90
N TYR A 358 -1.86 -1.40 -14.65
CA TYR A 358 -2.64 -1.12 -15.86
C TYR A 358 -4.16 -1.32 -15.75
N ALA A 359 -4.62 -2.14 -14.81
CA ALA A 359 -5.98 -2.64 -14.74
C ALA A 359 -6.50 -2.77 -13.30
N ALA A 360 -5.87 -2.08 -12.35
CA ALA A 360 -6.32 -2.07 -10.95
C ALA A 360 -6.20 -0.69 -10.32
N LYS A 361 -7.23 -0.30 -9.55
CA LYS A 361 -7.16 0.90 -8.72
C LYS A 361 -6.30 0.65 -7.49
N ASN A 362 -5.26 1.44 -7.30
CA ASN A 362 -4.31 1.33 -6.19
C ASN A 362 -3.83 2.71 -5.74
N TYR A 363 -3.34 2.80 -4.51
CA TYR A 363 -2.66 3.98 -4.00
C TYR A 363 -1.19 3.69 -3.75
N SER A 364 -0.33 4.69 -3.98
CA SER A 364 1.05 4.67 -3.50
C SER A 364 1.41 5.99 -2.85
N TYR A 365 2.06 5.91 -1.69
CA TYR A 365 2.70 7.03 -1.02
C TYR A 365 4.20 6.99 -1.31
N ILE A 366 4.72 8.08 -1.86
CA ILE A 366 6.12 8.21 -2.26
C ILE A 366 6.70 9.37 -1.48
N ALA A 367 7.76 9.16 -0.73
CA ALA A 367 8.39 10.19 0.08
C ALA A 367 9.90 10.19 -0.10
N ASP A 368 10.47 11.35 -0.39
CA ASP A 368 11.91 11.64 -0.22
C ASP A 368 12.14 11.90 1.28
N ASP A 369 12.31 10.82 2.03
CA ASP A 369 12.31 10.83 3.49
C ASP A 369 13.22 9.70 3.99
N LYS A 370 14.41 10.09 4.45
CA LYS A 370 15.43 9.15 4.92
C LYS A 370 14.98 8.39 6.17
N ASP A 371 14.23 9.01 7.07
CA ASP A 371 13.79 8.37 8.31
C ASP A 371 12.69 7.34 8.04
N LEU A 372 11.77 7.67 7.12
CA LEU A 372 10.78 6.72 6.65
C LEU A 372 11.42 5.57 5.87
N SER A 373 12.41 5.87 5.01
CA SER A 373 13.18 4.85 4.30
C SER A 373 13.92 3.93 5.27
N GLN A 374 14.51 4.47 6.34
CA GLN A 374 15.18 3.66 7.34
C GLN A 374 14.20 2.72 8.07
N GLN A 375 13.02 3.20 8.45
CA GLN A 375 11.98 2.32 9.03
C GLN A 375 11.62 1.15 8.11
N LEU A 376 11.51 1.39 6.80
CA LEU A 376 11.29 0.31 5.82
C LEU A 376 12.50 -0.61 5.70
N THR A 377 13.73 -0.08 5.71
CA THR A 377 14.95 -0.87 5.69
C THR A 377 15.03 -1.80 6.89
N ASP A 378 14.66 -1.33 8.08
CA ASP A 378 14.70 -2.15 9.30
C ASP A 378 13.74 -3.35 9.21
N VAL A 379 12.52 -3.13 8.71
CA VAL A 379 11.55 -4.22 8.46
C VAL A 379 12.05 -5.17 7.36
N PHE A 380 12.61 -4.62 6.28
CA PHE A 380 13.14 -5.40 5.17
C PHE A 380 14.27 -6.33 5.61
N GLU A 381 15.32 -5.78 6.23
CA GLU A 381 16.52 -6.55 6.61
C GLU A 381 16.19 -7.58 7.69
N GLN A 382 15.27 -7.27 8.61
CA GLN A 382 14.80 -8.25 9.61
C GLN A 382 14.24 -9.52 8.96
N LEU A 383 13.42 -9.39 7.91
CA LEU A 383 12.90 -10.55 7.20
C LEU A 383 13.95 -11.14 6.24
N TRP A 384 14.70 -10.30 5.54
CA TRP A 384 15.72 -10.68 4.57
C TRP A 384 16.82 -11.56 5.18
N ASP A 385 17.29 -11.24 6.38
CA ASP A 385 18.35 -11.98 7.07
C ASP A 385 17.82 -13.15 7.92
N SER A 386 16.50 -13.34 7.94
CA SER A 386 15.88 -14.43 8.68
C SER A 386 15.93 -15.76 7.93
N LYS A 387 15.67 -16.85 8.68
CA LYS A 387 15.46 -18.19 8.13
C LYS A 387 14.25 -18.33 7.20
N TYR A 388 13.37 -17.33 7.17
CA TYR A 388 12.15 -17.34 6.35
C TYR A 388 12.39 -16.80 4.95
N ALA A 389 13.56 -16.18 4.67
CA ALA A 389 13.93 -15.67 3.36
C ALA A 389 14.97 -16.57 2.70
N HIS A 390 14.62 -17.15 1.55
CA HIS A 390 15.42 -18.13 0.82
C HIS A 390 15.99 -17.51 -0.45
N THR A 391 17.30 -17.68 -0.67
CA THR A 391 17.96 -17.22 -1.90
C THR A 391 17.41 -17.94 -3.13
N TYR A 392 17.01 -17.17 -4.14
CA TYR A 392 16.70 -17.70 -5.45
C TYR A 392 17.97 -17.70 -6.31
N SER A 393 18.52 -18.88 -6.57
CA SER A 393 19.69 -19.06 -7.45
C SER A 393 19.42 -19.97 -8.65
N GLN A 394 18.32 -20.71 -8.63
CA GLN A 394 17.92 -21.68 -9.65
C GLN A 394 16.40 -21.82 -9.67
N PRO A 395 15.81 -22.39 -10.73
CA PRO A 395 14.38 -22.60 -10.80
C PRO A 395 13.82 -23.33 -9.58
N VAL A 396 12.75 -22.80 -9.02
CA VAL A 396 12.05 -23.36 -7.86
C VAL A 396 10.86 -24.17 -8.36
N GLY A 397 10.69 -25.39 -7.83
CA GLY A 397 9.54 -26.24 -8.14
C GLY A 397 8.23 -25.66 -7.64
N ILE A 398 7.12 -26.36 -7.93
CA ILE A 398 5.81 -25.96 -7.41
C ILE A 398 5.84 -26.02 -5.88
N ILE A 399 5.51 -24.90 -5.25
CA ILE A 399 5.26 -24.82 -3.81
C ILE A 399 3.75 -24.94 -3.61
N SER A 400 3.35 -25.98 -2.90
CA SER A 400 1.97 -26.15 -2.47
C SER A 400 1.65 -25.09 -1.42
N THR A 401 0.75 -24.16 -1.75
CA THR A 401 0.03 -23.41 -0.72
C THR A 401 -0.88 -24.36 0.04
N PRO A 402 -1.20 -24.11 1.32
CA PRO A 402 -2.21 -24.87 2.03
C PRO A 402 -3.51 -24.93 1.20
N SER A 403 -3.79 -26.08 0.60
CA SER A 403 -5.04 -26.33 -0.10
C SER A 403 -6.02 -26.89 0.92
N CYS A 404 -6.97 -26.07 1.33
CA CYS A 404 -8.04 -26.53 2.21
C CYS A 404 -9.09 -27.19 1.32
N THR A 405 -8.87 -28.46 0.98
CA THR A 405 -9.87 -29.32 0.35
C THR A 405 -10.75 -29.97 1.39
#